data_AF-A0AA90QPK7-F1
#
_entry.id   AF-A0AA90QPK7-F1
#
_cell.length_a   1.000
_cell.length_b   1.000
_cell.length_c   1.000
_cell.angle_alpha   90.00
_cell.angle_beta   90.00
_cell.angle_gamma   90.00
#
_symmetry.space_group_name_H-M   'P 1'
#
loop_
_entity.id
_entity.type
_entity.pdbx_description
1 polymer ?
#
loop_
_entity_poly.entity_id
_entity_poly.type
_entity_poly.pdbx_seq_one_letter_code
_entity_poly.pdbx_strand_id
1 'polypeptide(L)'
;MTIKAREHKVPCFHPFDKKKFMRMNKADQKAYLKEMADQLKRQENSINNLTANEYKVARDAFRRANRNPAADSAQASARRRFEREVRDGIKRTLQKGGMGAAEAKTEAAKRASSVMDKLAALHDPDMVAGGWMHPDPTGMGRRDVNSSIGGSWNQDGRVTGMDREAQKAIDSGNGSQKMNVKLEPCRGKGIR
;
A
#
# COMPACT_ATOMS: atom_id res chain seq x y z
N MET A 1 2.76 -15.05 30.66
CA MET A 1 3.42 -13.83 30.15
C MET A 1 3.52 -13.95 28.64
N THR A 2 2.84 -13.09 27.88
CA THR A 2 2.98 -13.07 26.42
C THR A 2 4.33 -12.43 26.09
N ILE A 3 5.34 -13.25 25.75
CA ILE A 3 6.63 -12.73 25.28
C ILE A 3 6.34 -12.03 23.95
N LYS A 4 6.34 -10.70 23.94
CA LYS A 4 6.19 -9.91 22.72
C LYS A 4 7.41 -10.22 21.84
N ALA A 5 7.18 -10.73 20.62
CA ALA A 5 8.25 -11.00 19.67
C ALA A 5 9.15 -9.77 19.51
N ARG A 6 10.47 -9.97 19.38
CA ARG A 6 11.42 -8.87 19.14
C ARG A 6 11.05 -8.15 17.84
N GLU A 7 11.07 -6.81 17.86
CA GLU A 7 10.78 -6.02 16.66
C GLU A 7 11.83 -6.29 15.57
N HIS A 8 11.35 -6.68 14.39
CA HIS A 8 12.15 -6.83 13.19
C HIS A 8 12.16 -5.53 12.41
N LYS A 9 13.31 -4.85 12.40
CA LYS A 9 13.52 -3.66 11.58
C LYS A 9 13.76 -4.07 10.14
N VAL A 10 12.74 -3.85 9.30
CA VAL A 10 12.83 -4.10 7.86
C VAL A 10 13.70 -2.99 7.24
N PRO A 11 14.60 -3.32 6.30
CA PRO A 11 15.34 -2.30 5.56
C PRO A 11 14.42 -1.20 5.02
N CYS A 12 14.79 0.05 5.27
CA CYS A 12 13.96 1.20 4.96
C CYS A 12 13.67 1.31 3.45
N PHE A 13 12.61 2.01 3.06
CA PHE A 13 12.19 2.16 1.66
C PHE A 13 12.81 3.41 1.05
N HIS A 14 13.55 3.29 -0.06
CA HIS A 14 14.29 4.41 -0.65
C HIS A 14 13.42 5.20 -1.64
N PRO A 15 13.09 6.48 -1.35
CA PRO A 15 12.56 7.40 -2.35
C PRO A 15 13.69 8.13 -3.11
N PHE A 16 14.85 8.31 -2.46
CA PHE A 16 15.90 9.22 -2.91
C PHE A 16 16.75 8.73 -4.09
N ASP A 17 16.74 7.43 -4.36
CA ASP A 17 17.40 6.79 -5.50
C ASP A 17 16.52 6.83 -6.78
N LYS A 18 15.23 7.20 -6.64
CA LYS A 18 14.29 7.20 -7.76
C LYS A 18 14.36 8.51 -8.54
N LYS A 19 14.68 8.43 -9.84
CA LYS A 19 14.69 9.58 -10.77
C LYS A 19 13.42 10.43 -10.69
N LYS A 20 12.25 9.79 -10.53
CA LYS A 20 10.97 10.48 -10.42
C LYS A 20 10.90 11.40 -9.19
N PHE A 21 11.35 10.92 -8.02
CA PHE A 21 11.39 11.71 -6.79
C PHE A 21 12.41 12.87 -6.90
N MET A 22 13.59 12.61 -7.46
CA MET A 22 14.63 13.63 -7.61
C MET A 22 14.22 14.79 -8.53
N ARG A 23 13.32 14.56 -9.49
CA ARG A 23 12.80 15.59 -10.40
C ARG A 23 11.64 16.40 -9.83
N MET A 24 11.06 16.00 -8.70
CA MET A 24 9.99 16.74 -8.03
C MET A 24 10.52 18.04 -7.42
N ASN A 25 9.68 19.07 -7.38
CA ASN A 25 9.97 20.25 -6.56
C ASN A 25 9.89 19.90 -5.06
N LYS A 26 10.35 20.81 -4.18
CA LYS A 26 10.41 20.57 -2.73
C LYS A 26 9.03 20.27 -2.11
N ALA A 27 7.96 20.92 -2.58
CA ALA A 27 6.61 20.70 -2.07
C ALA A 27 6.11 19.30 -2.42
N ASP A 28 6.33 18.87 -3.66
CA ASP A 28 5.96 17.53 -4.14
C ASP A 28 6.78 16.43 -3.47
N GLN A 29 8.08 16.68 -3.21
CA GLN A 29 8.92 15.77 -2.43
C GLN A 29 8.39 15.61 -1.01
N LYS A 30 8.02 16.71 -0.33
CA LYS A 30 7.42 16.67 1.01
C LYS A 30 6.11 15.87 1.01
N ALA A 31 5.24 16.12 0.04
CA ALA A 31 3.99 15.39 -0.11
C ALA A 31 4.22 13.90 -0.41
N TYR A 32 5.25 13.57 -1.19
CA TYR A 32 5.62 12.19 -1.51
C TYR A 32 6.12 11.44 -0.27
N LEU A 33 7.03 12.04 0.49
CA LEU A 33 7.58 11.44 1.71
C LEU A 33 6.49 11.24 2.76
N LYS A 34 5.56 12.20 2.91
CA LYS A 34 4.42 12.06 3.81
C LYS A 34 3.55 10.86 3.42
N GLU A 35 3.14 10.79 2.15
CA GLU A 35 2.32 9.68 1.66
C GLU A 35 3.05 8.32 1.78
N MET A 36 4.35 8.29 1.51
CA MET A 36 5.16 7.06 1.67
C MET A 36 5.18 6.61 3.12
N ALA A 37 5.39 7.53 4.07
CA ALA A 37 5.32 7.21 5.49
C ALA A 37 3.93 6.70 5.90
N ASP A 38 2.86 7.34 5.42
CA ASP A 38 1.48 6.96 5.73
C ASP A 38 1.13 5.58 5.15
N GLN A 39 1.54 5.27 3.91
CA GLN A 39 1.36 3.95 3.29
C GLN A 39 2.17 2.89 4.02
N LEU A 40 3.45 3.13 4.32
CA LEU A 40 4.28 2.19 5.08
C LEU A 40 3.72 1.94 6.48
N LYS A 41 3.14 2.94 7.13
CA LYS A 41 2.51 2.75 8.44
C LYS A 41 1.27 1.86 8.37
N ARG A 42 0.45 1.97 7.32
CA ARG A 42 -0.69 1.06 7.10
C ARG A 42 -0.22 -0.36 6.82
N GLN A 43 0.80 -0.52 5.99
CA GLN A 43 1.45 -1.81 5.73
C GLN A 43 1.97 -2.44 7.03
N GLU A 44 2.72 -1.68 7.82
CA GLU A 44 3.26 -2.11 9.11
C GLU A 44 2.15 -2.61 10.04
N ASN A 45 1.09 -1.81 10.20
CA ASN A 45 -0.04 -2.16 11.05
C ASN A 45 -0.77 -3.43 10.55
N SER A 46 -1.02 -3.54 9.24
CA SER A 46 -1.71 -4.69 8.67
C SER A 46 -0.88 -5.96 8.73
N ILE A 47 0.44 -5.89 8.49
CA ILE A 47 1.36 -7.03 8.67
C ILE A 47 1.38 -7.45 10.13
N ASN A 48 1.49 -6.50 11.06
CA ASN A 48 1.51 -6.76 12.51
C ASN A 48 0.15 -7.24 13.06
N ASN A 49 -0.93 -7.15 12.27
CA ASN A 49 -2.20 -7.78 12.57
C ASN A 49 -2.27 -9.26 12.15
N LEU A 50 -1.30 -9.76 11.37
CA LEU A 50 -1.19 -11.18 11.05
C LEU A 50 -0.40 -11.91 12.14
N THR A 51 -0.80 -13.14 12.45
CA THR A 51 0.05 -14.10 13.14
C THR A 51 1.18 -14.58 12.23
N ALA A 52 2.25 -15.13 12.79
CA ALA A 52 3.32 -15.74 12.00
C ALA A 52 2.79 -16.85 11.07
N ASN A 53 1.82 -17.65 11.53
CA ASN A 53 1.13 -18.65 10.72
C ASN A 53 0.35 -18.03 9.55
N GLU A 54 -0.49 -17.02 9.81
CA GLU A 54 -1.27 -16.33 8.77
C GLU A 54 -0.36 -15.67 7.72
N TYR A 55 0.69 -15.00 8.18
CA TYR A 55 1.71 -14.40 7.32
C TYR A 55 2.37 -15.46 6.43
N LYS A 56 2.81 -16.58 7.01
CA LYS A 56 3.43 -17.68 6.27
C LYS A 56 2.49 -18.26 5.21
N VAL A 57 1.22 -18.51 5.57
CA VAL A 57 0.22 -19.03 4.61
C VAL A 57 0.05 -18.08 3.43
N ALA A 58 -0.09 -16.78 3.69
CA ALA A 58 -0.22 -15.78 2.63
C ALA A 58 1.03 -15.71 1.74
N ARG A 59 2.22 -15.78 2.35
CA ARG A 59 3.50 -15.77 1.62
C ARG A 59 3.71 -17.03 0.78
N ASP A 60 3.32 -18.19 1.29
CA ASP A 60 3.41 -19.45 0.56
C ASP A 60 2.39 -19.52 -0.58
N ALA A 61 1.20 -18.96 -0.39
CA ALA A 61 0.23 -18.78 -1.47
C ALA A 61 0.76 -17.84 -2.56
N PHE A 62 1.37 -16.72 -2.18
CA PHE A 62 2.02 -15.81 -3.14
C PHE A 62 3.17 -16.50 -3.90
N ARG A 63 4.02 -17.29 -3.23
CA ARG A 63 5.09 -18.04 -3.90
C ARG A 63 4.56 -19.04 -4.92
N ARG A 64 3.44 -19.71 -4.63
CA ARG A 64 2.84 -20.72 -5.51
C ARG A 64 2.07 -20.13 -6.69
N ALA A 65 1.27 -19.09 -6.44
CA ALA A 65 0.28 -18.59 -7.39
C ALA A 65 0.52 -17.15 -7.84
N ASN A 66 1.62 -16.53 -7.41
CA ASN A 66 1.83 -15.08 -7.52
C ASN A 66 0.66 -14.33 -6.85
N ARG A 67 0.22 -13.18 -7.38
CA ARG A 67 -0.92 -12.43 -6.84
C ARG A 67 -2.20 -13.28 -6.86
N ASN A 68 -3.04 -13.07 -5.85
CA ASN A 68 -4.35 -13.69 -5.79
C ASN A 68 -5.15 -13.31 -7.07
N PRO A 69 -5.68 -14.29 -7.84
CA PRO A 69 -6.37 -14.01 -9.10
C PRO A 69 -7.64 -13.16 -8.93
N ALA A 70 -8.24 -13.14 -7.73
CA ALA A 70 -9.38 -12.28 -7.43
C ALA A 70 -8.99 -10.79 -7.23
N ALA A 71 -7.71 -10.51 -6.96
CA ALA A 71 -7.23 -9.17 -6.59
C ALA A 71 -7.44 -8.14 -7.72
N ASP A 72 -7.26 -8.55 -8.98
CA ASP A 72 -7.40 -7.64 -10.11
C ASP A 72 -8.85 -7.18 -10.29
N SER A 73 -9.80 -8.12 -10.17
CA SER A 73 -11.23 -7.81 -10.22
C SER A 73 -11.68 -6.95 -9.04
N ALA A 74 -11.22 -7.28 -7.84
CA ALA A 74 -11.48 -6.50 -6.63
C ALA A 74 -10.93 -5.08 -6.74
N GLN A 75 -9.70 -4.93 -7.24
CA GLN A 75 -9.08 -3.64 -7.53
C GLN A 75 -9.87 -2.82 -8.53
N ALA A 76 -10.28 -3.41 -9.65
CA ALA A 76 -11.09 -2.72 -10.65
C ALA A 76 -12.44 -2.26 -10.07
N SER A 77 -13.07 -3.09 -9.23
CA SER A 77 -14.34 -2.76 -8.58
C SER A 77 -14.20 -1.64 -7.55
N ALA A 78 -13.18 -1.68 -6.70
CA ALA A 78 -12.89 -0.61 -5.74
C ALA A 78 -12.62 0.72 -6.45
N ARG A 79 -11.83 0.70 -7.53
CA ARG A 79 -11.55 1.90 -8.34
C ARG A 79 -12.83 2.49 -8.95
N ARG A 80 -13.67 1.66 -9.56
CA ARG A 80 -14.95 2.11 -10.14
C ARG A 80 -15.88 2.69 -9.09
N ARG A 81 -15.92 2.12 -7.88
CA ARG A 81 -16.72 2.63 -6.77
C ARG A 81 -16.24 4.02 -6.34
N PHE A 82 -14.95 4.14 -6.08
CA PHE A 82 -14.35 5.41 -5.65
C PHE A 82 -14.48 6.51 -6.73
N GLU A 83 -14.29 6.17 -8.01
CA GLU A 83 -14.49 7.12 -9.11
C GLU A 83 -15.92 7.68 -9.15
N ARG A 84 -16.93 6.82 -8.95
CA ARG A 84 -18.33 7.27 -8.87
C ARG A 84 -18.54 8.23 -7.70
N GLU A 85 -18.01 7.91 -6.53
CA GLU A 85 -18.12 8.77 -5.34
C GLU A 85 -17.49 10.15 -5.56
N VAL A 86 -16.27 10.18 -6.13
CA VAL A 86 -15.57 11.43 -6.47
C VAL A 86 -16.36 12.23 -7.49
N ARG A 87 -16.78 11.59 -8.59
CA ARG A 87 -17.57 12.23 -9.65
C ARG A 87 -18.85 12.82 -9.09
N ASP A 88 -19.59 12.08 -8.28
CA ASP A 88 -20.87 12.53 -7.74
C ASP A 88 -20.67 13.69 -6.74
N GLY A 89 -19.59 13.67 -5.96
CA GLY A 89 -19.19 14.78 -5.09
C GLY A 89 -18.84 16.06 -5.85
N ILE A 90 -18.04 15.94 -6.91
CA ILE A 90 -17.67 17.06 -7.78
C ILE A 90 -18.92 17.62 -8.47
N LYS A 91 -19.76 16.76 -9.04
CA LYS A 91 -21.01 17.16 -9.69
C LYS A 91 -21.90 17.97 -8.74
N ARG A 92 -22.13 17.47 -7.52
CA ARG A 92 -22.93 18.20 -6.50
C ARG A 92 -22.36 19.58 -6.20
N THR A 93 -21.04 19.70 -6.13
CA THR A 93 -20.36 20.98 -5.86
C THR A 93 -20.54 21.96 -7.02
N LEU A 94 -20.37 21.49 -8.26
CA LEU A 94 -20.56 22.30 -9.46
C LEU A 94 -22.01 22.80 -9.60
N GLN A 95 -22.99 21.93 -9.36
CA GLN A 95 -24.41 22.30 -9.43
C GLN A 95 -24.79 23.31 -8.33
N LYS A 96 -24.26 23.16 -7.11
CA LYS A 96 -24.43 24.17 -6.05
C LYS A 96 -23.83 25.52 -6.42
N GLY A 97 -22.80 25.54 -7.27
CA GLY A 97 -22.22 26.75 -7.86
C GLY A 97 -22.97 27.31 -9.07
N GLY A 98 -24.15 26.80 -9.40
CA GLY A 98 -24.99 27.29 -10.50
C GLY A 98 -24.74 26.65 -11.87
N MET A 99 -23.83 25.67 -11.98
CA MET A 99 -23.58 24.98 -13.24
C MET A 99 -24.75 24.08 -13.64
N GLY A 100 -25.11 24.10 -14.93
CA GLY A 100 -26.18 23.27 -15.48
C GLY A 100 -25.90 21.77 -15.30
N ALA A 101 -26.95 20.96 -15.12
CA ALA A 101 -26.81 19.55 -14.75
C ALA A 101 -26.01 18.70 -15.76
N ALA A 102 -26.19 18.95 -17.07
CA ALA A 102 -25.48 18.24 -18.13
C ALA A 102 -23.99 18.64 -18.17
N GLU A 103 -23.70 19.94 -18.08
CA GLU A 103 -22.34 20.48 -18.03
C GLU A 103 -21.59 19.97 -16.78
N ALA A 104 -22.23 20.04 -15.61
CA ALA A 104 -21.68 19.55 -14.35
C ALA A 104 -21.35 18.05 -14.39
N LYS A 105 -22.16 17.24 -15.08
CA LYS A 105 -21.89 15.81 -15.27
C LYS A 105 -20.62 15.59 -16.10
N THR A 106 -20.48 16.30 -17.21
CA THR A 106 -19.32 16.21 -18.11
C THR A 106 -18.05 16.67 -17.42
N GLU A 107 -18.10 17.82 -16.74
CA GLU A 107 -16.95 18.37 -16.04
C GLU A 107 -16.53 17.51 -14.83
N ALA A 108 -17.50 16.99 -14.08
CA ALA A 108 -17.23 16.07 -12.98
C ALA A 108 -16.55 14.78 -13.47
N ALA A 109 -16.96 14.23 -14.61
CA ALA A 109 -16.32 13.03 -15.17
C ALA A 109 -14.85 13.29 -15.54
N LYS A 110 -14.55 14.42 -16.21
CA LYS A 110 -13.17 14.82 -16.56
C LYS A 110 -12.29 14.98 -15.31
N ARG A 111 -12.80 15.69 -14.29
CA ARG A 111 -12.07 15.91 -13.03
C ARG A 111 -11.87 14.63 -12.23
N ALA A 112 -12.90 13.78 -12.15
CA ALA A 112 -12.80 12.48 -11.48
C ALA A 112 -11.75 11.60 -12.16
N SER A 113 -11.75 11.52 -13.50
CA SER A 113 -10.72 10.80 -14.26
C SER A 113 -9.31 11.31 -13.94
N SER A 114 -9.11 12.63 -13.92
CA SER A 114 -7.81 13.25 -13.57
C SER A 114 -7.34 12.94 -12.14
N VAL A 115 -8.28 12.78 -11.20
CA VAL A 115 -7.98 12.31 -9.83
C VAL A 115 -7.61 10.83 -9.85
N MET A 116 -8.38 10.01 -10.55
CA MET A 116 -8.18 8.56 -10.64
C MET A 116 -6.85 8.18 -11.29
N ASP A 117 -6.30 9.02 -12.17
CA ASP A 117 -4.97 8.84 -12.78
C ASP A 117 -3.82 8.96 -11.77
N LYS A 118 -4.02 9.74 -10.71
CA LYS A 118 -3.02 9.94 -9.66
C LYS A 118 -3.11 8.91 -8.54
N LEU A 119 -4.21 8.16 -8.47
CA LEU A 119 -4.49 7.22 -7.40
C LEU A 119 -4.41 5.76 -7.85
N ALA A 120 -4.05 4.89 -6.91
CA ALA A 120 -4.15 3.44 -6.99
C ALA A 120 -5.05 2.93 -5.87
N ALA A 121 -5.73 1.80 -6.10
CA ALA A 121 -6.29 1.06 -4.97
C ALA A 121 -5.13 0.37 -4.25
N LEU A 122 -5.21 0.29 -2.93
CA LEU A 122 -4.12 -0.18 -2.06
C LEU A 122 -4.52 -1.47 -1.37
N HIS A 123 -3.59 -2.41 -1.31
CA HIS A 123 -3.69 -3.60 -0.47
C HIS A 123 -2.85 -3.39 0.77
N ASP A 124 -3.45 -3.38 1.96
CA ASP A 124 -2.75 -3.31 3.24
C ASP A 124 -3.09 -4.57 4.05
N PRO A 125 -2.25 -5.63 4.06
CA PRO A 125 -0.88 -5.65 3.54
C PRO A 125 -0.81 -5.86 2.03
N ASP A 126 0.32 -5.47 1.43
CA ASP A 126 0.64 -5.76 0.03
C ASP A 126 0.62 -7.27 -0.19
N MET A 127 0.13 -7.71 -1.35
CA MET A 127 0.09 -9.12 -1.76
C MET A 127 1.44 -9.82 -1.60
N VAL A 128 2.54 -9.13 -1.93
CA VAL A 128 3.90 -9.65 -1.80
C VAL A 128 4.28 -9.82 -0.33
N ALA A 129 3.76 -8.97 0.56
CA ALA A 129 4.14 -8.88 1.97
C ALA A 129 3.09 -9.46 2.94
N GLY A 130 2.23 -10.37 2.49
CA GLY A 130 1.27 -11.09 3.36
C GLY A 130 -0.20 -10.79 3.08
N GLY A 131 -0.53 -9.98 2.07
CA GLY A 131 -1.90 -9.61 1.71
C GLY A 131 -2.69 -10.67 0.93
N TRP A 132 -2.10 -11.82 0.58
CA TRP A 132 -2.68 -12.76 -0.40
C TRP A 132 -4.09 -13.24 -0.02
N MET A 133 -4.36 -13.43 1.28
CA MET A 133 -5.67 -13.88 1.79
C MET A 133 -6.75 -12.78 1.81
N HIS A 134 -6.38 -11.53 1.51
CA HIS A 134 -7.26 -10.37 1.54
C HIS A 134 -7.23 -9.66 0.18
N PRO A 135 -7.92 -10.21 -0.84
CA PRO A 135 -7.85 -9.70 -2.21
C PRO A 135 -8.43 -8.30 -2.40
N ASP A 136 -9.27 -7.86 -1.47
CA ASP A 136 -9.94 -6.57 -1.53
C ASP A 136 -9.03 -5.41 -1.12
N PRO A 137 -8.95 -4.33 -1.92
CA PRO A 137 -8.27 -3.13 -1.51
C PRO A 137 -8.90 -2.47 -0.28
N THR A 138 -8.07 -1.94 0.60
CA THR A 138 -8.48 -1.27 1.84
C THR A 138 -8.70 0.24 1.66
N GLY A 139 -8.24 0.81 0.55
CA GLY A 139 -8.37 2.24 0.28
C GLY A 139 -7.74 2.67 -1.04
N MET A 140 -7.63 4.00 -1.20
CA MET A 140 -7.00 4.65 -2.34
C MET A 140 -5.84 5.53 -1.85
N GLY A 141 -4.75 5.58 -2.60
CA GLY A 141 -3.63 6.48 -2.31
C GLY A 141 -2.79 6.78 -3.53
N ARG A 142 -1.73 7.56 -3.38
CA ARG A 142 -0.93 7.99 -4.54
C ARG A 142 -0.32 6.79 -5.25
N ARG A 143 -0.60 6.69 -6.56
CA ARG A 143 -0.16 5.59 -7.41
C ARG A 143 1.36 5.48 -7.50
N ASP A 144 2.04 6.62 -7.57
CA ASP A 144 3.49 6.68 -7.72
C ASP A 144 4.25 6.27 -6.46
N VAL A 145 3.69 6.56 -5.29
CA VAL A 145 4.19 6.05 -4.00
C VAL A 145 3.92 4.55 -3.88
N ASN A 146 2.68 4.11 -4.16
CA ASN A 146 2.29 2.71 -4.08
C ASN A 146 3.18 1.83 -4.98
N SER A 147 3.42 2.26 -6.22
CA SER A 147 4.31 1.54 -7.14
C SER A 147 5.76 1.49 -6.64
N SER A 148 6.24 2.52 -5.95
CA SER A 148 7.59 2.53 -5.39
C SER A 148 7.72 1.57 -4.21
N ILE A 149 6.74 1.54 -3.31
CA ILE A 149 6.70 0.59 -2.19
C ILE A 149 6.57 -0.84 -2.73
N GLY A 150 5.56 -1.09 -3.56
CA GLY A 150 5.28 -2.41 -4.13
C GLY A 150 6.46 -3.01 -4.90
N GLY A 151 7.15 -2.18 -5.70
CA GLY A 151 8.33 -2.58 -6.46
C GLY A 151 9.58 -2.85 -5.63
N SER A 152 9.59 -2.49 -4.34
CA SER A 152 10.77 -2.59 -3.46
C SER A 152 10.68 -3.70 -2.41
N TRP A 153 9.54 -4.39 -2.29
CA TRP A 153 9.38 -5.48 -1.33
C TRP A 153 10.41 -6.60 -1.49
N ASN A 154 10.81 -6.92 -2.73
CA ASN A 154 11.79 -7.96 -3.03
C ASN A 154 13.24 -7.46 -3.00
N GLN A 155 13.49 -6.19 -2.68
CA GLN A 155 14.82 -5.61 -2.59
C GLN A 155 15.36 -5.70 -1.16
N ASP A 156 16.68 -5.70 -1.01
CA ASP A 156 17.43 -5.62 0.26
C ASP A 156 17.04 -6.69 1.30
N GLY A 157 16.45 -7.79 0.83
CA GLY A 157 15.98 -8.87 1.68
C GLY A 157 14.76 -8.53 2.55
N ARG A 158 14.03 -7.42 2.31
CA ARG A 158 12.89 -6.97 3.14
C ARG A 158 11.90 -8.10 3.43
N VAL A 159 11.31 -8.69 2.38
CA VAL A 159 10.36 -9.80 2.52
C VAL A 159 11.03 -11.07 3.05
N THR A 160 12.24 -11.41 2.61
CA THR A 160 12.93 -12.61 3.11
C THR A 160 13.28 -12.51 4.60
N GLY A 161 13.52 -11.31 5.12
CA GLY A 161 13.74 -11.05 6.53
C GLY A 161 12.47 -11.33 7.33
N MET A 162 11.34 -10.79 6.88
CA MET A 162 10.03 -11.08 7.48
C MET A 162 9.66 -12.56 7.40
N ASP A 163 9.92 -13.23 6.26
CA ASP A 163 9.73 -14.68 6.08
C ASP A 163 10.53 -15.47 7.14
N ARG A 164 11.80 -15.10 7.39
CA ARG A 164 12.64 -15.75 8.41
C ARG A 164 12.12 -15.53 9.83
N GLU A 165 11.67 -14.32 10.16
CA GLU A 165 11.15 -14.04 11.51
C GLU A 165 9.84 -14.79 11.78
N ALA A 166 8.95 -14.87 10.79
CA ALA A 166 7.75 -15.70 10.89
C ALA A 166 8.12 -17.19 11.10
N GLN A 167 9.06 -17.72 10.31
CA GLN A 167 9.47 -19.11 10.44
C GLN A 167 10.09 -19.41 11.81
N LYS A 168 10.96 -18.55 12.33
CA LYS A 168 11.52 -18.70 13.69
C LYS A 168 10.44 -18.75 14.77
N ALA A 169 9.43 -17.89 14.68
CA ALA A 169 8.32 -17.90 15.62
C ALA A 169 7.56 -19.23 15.56
N ILE A 170 7.30 -19.75 14.36
CA ILE A 170 6.63 -21.03 14.14
C ILE A 170 7.46 -22.18 14.72
N ASP A 171 8.75 -22.25 14.38
CA ASP A 171 9.66 -23.31 14.84
C ASP A 171 9.80 -23.33 16.36
N SER A 172 9.64 -22.17 17.01
CA SER A 172 9.66 -22.01 18.47
C SER A 172 8.30 -22.26 19.14
N GLY A 173 7.31 -22.79 18.42
CA GLY A 173 5.97 -23.05 18.94
C GLY A 173 5.09 -21.79 19.11
N ASN A 174 5.55 -20.65 18.61
CA ASN A 174 4.92 -19.33 18.75
C ASN A 174 4.22 -18.86 17.46
N GLY A 175 3.78 -19.79 16.60
CA GLY A 175 3.16 -19.45 15.31
C GLY A 175 1.88 -18.59 15.41
N SER A 176 1.21 -18.60 16.57
CA SER A 176 0.04 -17.77 16.88
C SER A 176 0.38 -16.35 17.34
N GLN A 177 1.66 -16.05 17.59
CA GLN A 177 2.09 -14.69 17.90
C GLN A 177 1.96 -13.80 16.66
N LYS A 178 1.57 -12.55 16.89
CA LYS A 178 1.51 -11.53 15.85
C LYS A 178 2.90 -11.19 15.33
N MET A 179 2.99 -10.87 14.05
CA MET A 179 4.19 -10.29 13.45
C MET A 179 4.55 -8.99 14.18
N ASN A 180 5.84 -8.65 14.22
CA ASN A 180 6.30 -7.42 14.83
C ASN A 180 7.39 -6.79 13.95
N VAL A 181 6.98 -6.18 12.84
CA VAL A 181 7.86 -5.51 11.88
C VAL A 181 7.82 -4.00 12.08
N LYS A 182 8.92 -3.34 11.69
CA LYS A 182 9.03 -1.89 11.59
C LYS A 182 9.33 -1.50 10.15
N LEU A 183 8.48 -0.65 9.57
CA LEU A 183 8.63 -0.11 8.21
C LEU A 183 8.83 1.41 8.25
N GLU A 184 9.76 1.92 7.47
CA GLU A 184 10.00 3.36 7.37
C GLU A 184 10.61 3.77 6.02
N PRO A 185 10.36 5.00 5.55
CA PRO A 185 11.16 5.58 4.47
C PRO A 185 12.60 5.77 4.94
N CYS A 186 13.57 5.55 4.06
CA CYS A 186 14.95 5.91 4.35
C CYS A 186 15.09 7.42 4.55
N ARG A 187 16.13 7.85 5.29
CA ARG A 187 16.42 9.26 5.57
C ARG A 187 17.76 9.66 4.93
N GLY A 188 17.74 10.53 3.92
CA GLY A 188 18.95 11.06 3.29
C GLY A 188 19.33 10.40 1.96
N LYS A 189 20.19 11.07 1.18
CA LYS A 189 20.74 10.55 -0.10
C LYS A 189 21.91 9.61 0.20
N GLY A 190 22.01 8.50 -0.56
CA GLY A 190 23.19 7.63 -0.54
C GLY A 190 23.21 6.54 0.53
N ILE A 191 22.16 6.43 1.35
CA ILE A 191 21.95 5.25 2.21
C ILE A 191 21.50 4.12 1.29
N ARG A 192 22.26 3.01 1.28
CA ARG A 192 21.93 1.73 0.66
C ARG A 192 21.70 0.72 1.78
#